data_AF-A0A8S4H116-F1
#
_entry.id   AF-A0A8S4H116-F1
#
_cell.length_a   1.000
_cell.length_b   1.000
_cell.length_c   1.000
_cell.angle_alpha   90.00
_cell.angle_beta   90.00
_cell.angle_gamma   90.00
#
_symmetry.space_group_name_H-M   'P 1'
#
loop_
_entity.id
_entity.type
_entity.pdbx_description
1 polymer ?
#
loop_
_entity_poly.entity_id
_entity_poly.type
_entity_poly.pdbx_seq_one_letter_code
_entity_poly.pdbx_strand_id
1 'polypeptide(L)'
;MTRGLQAVGGRAAGGNVAGSCRRECSRPARGGSGFPRPHAGPLAFIPRHRGRGVLNRERGSLLGADSCPERLGLRRLRVSRAPGSGGPSSPDDEVFMQHALQLAREAGRNREIPVGAVVVDEDGRVVGDGRNATEELLDPSAHAELVAIRAAARTLGSWQLLARCTLYVTLEPCPMCAGGILQSRLRRVVYGAKNPLLGADGSWASLLRAGESAAAGSADAGPRAPLRPHPFCPDLEVHAGVLEGECAEAMKEFFRERRKRAAWEPGADGRGK
;
A
#
# COMPACT_ATOMS: atom_id res chain seq x y z
N MET A 1 -24.51 67.12 -25.35
CA MET A 1 -25.89 67.36 -25.85
C MET A 1 -25.89 66.82 -27.28
N THR A 2 -26.75 65.91 -27.76
CA THR A 2 -28.14 65.58 -27.40
C THR A 2 -28.43 64.07 -27.47
N ARG A 3 -29.51 63.70 -26.75
CA ARG A 3 -30.18 62.39 -26.66
C ARG A 3 -30.94 61.98 -27.93
N GLY A 4 -31.22 60.67 -28.03
CA GLY A 4 -32.46 60.11 -28.62
C GLY A 4 -32.38 59.71 -30.11
N LEU A 5 -33.25 58.84 -30.63
CA LEU A 5 -34.30 58.00 -30.02
C LEU A 5 -34.80 56.96 -31.05
N GLN A 6 -35.27 55.77 -30.63
CA GLN A 6 -36.16 54.82 -31.36
C GLN A 6 -35.68 54.23 -32.73
N ALA A 7 -35.80 52.95 -33.11
CA ALA A 7 -36.71 51.80 -32.87
C ALA A 7 -37.71 51.51 -34.03
N VAL A 8 -37.32 50.60 -34.95
CA VAL A 8 -38.12 49.80 -35.91
C VAL A 8 -37.27 48.54 -36.28
N GLY A 9 -37.76 47.33 -36.61
CA GLY A 9 -39.12 46.77 -36.57
C GLY A 9 -39.49 45.86 -37.76
N GLY A 10 -39.00 44.60 -37.84
CA GLY A 10 -39.28 43.68 -38.97
C GLY A 10 -39.01 42.20 -38.69
N ARG A 11 -39.78 41.28 -39.31
CA ARG A 11 -39.87 39.85 -38.93
C ARG A 11 -39.20 38.86 -39.92
N ALA A 12 -38.67 37.78 -39.35
CA ALA A 12 -38.67 36.37 -39.81
C ALA A 12 -38.12 35.98 -41.20
N ALA A 13 -37.16 35.02 -41.21
CA ALA A 13 -37.42 33.62 -41.59
C ALA A 13 -36.18 32.70 -41.47
N GLY A 14 -36.38 31.47 -40.94
CA GLY A 14 -35.65 30.24 -41.32
C GLY A 14 -34.16 30.06 -40.94
N GLY A 15 -33.79 28.85 -40.50
CA GLY A 15 -32.38 28.41 -40.42
C GLY A 15 -32.02 27.64 -39.14
N ASN A 16 -32.39 26.36 -39.09
CA ASN A 16 -32.17 25.49 -37.92
C ASN A 16 -30.82 24.74 -38.02
N VAL A 17 -29.94 24.87 -37.02
CA VAL A 17 -28.96 23.82 -36.66
C VAL A 17 -28.66 23.87 -35.17
N ALA A 18 -28.80 22.72 -34.51
CA ALA A 18 -28.72 22.58 -33.06
C ALA A 18 -27.29 22.32 -32.56
N GLY A 19 -27.02 22.63 -31.27
CA GLY A 19 -25.72 22.37 -30.66
C GLY A 19 -25.54 22.81 -29.20
N SER A 20 -26.61 22.97 -28.41
CA SER A 20 -26.50 23.39 -27.00
C SER A 20 -26.43 22.21 -26.04
N CYS A 21 -25.25 22.00 -25.43
CA CYS A 21 -25.11 21.13 -24.25
C CYS A 21 -24.66 21.94 -23.03
N ARG A 22 -25.57 22.79 -22.52
CA ARG A 22 -25.57 23.32 -21.14
C ARG A 22 -27.02 23.54 -20.70
N ARG A 23 -27.41 22.85 -19.62
CA ARG A 23 -28.51 23.14 -18.67
C ARG A 23 -28.32 22.14 -17.52
N GLU A 24 -27.82 22.58 -16.37
CA GLU A 24 -28.54 23.28 -15.29
C GLU A 24 -29.36 22.32 -14.41
N CYS A 25 -28.84 22.10 -13.21
CA CYS A 25 -29.57 21.49 -12.10
C CYS A 25 -30.87 22.24 -11.82
N SER A 26 -32.00 21.54 -11.88
CA SER A 26 -33.24 21.98 -11.26
C SER A 26 -33.87 20.82 -10.49
N ARG A 27 -34.06 21.03 -9.18
CA ARG A 27 -34.70 20.07 -8.26
C ARG A 27 -36.23 20.08 -8.47
N PRO A 28 -36.90 18.92 -8.42
CA PRO A 28 -38.30 18.84 -8.01
C PRO A 28 -38.45 18.50 -6.51
N ALA A 29 -39.64 18.73 -5.98
CA ALA A 29 -39.96 18.75 -4.55
C ALA A 29 -40.36 17.38 -3.95
N ARG A 30 -40.56 17.36 -2.63
CA ARG A 30 -40.95 16.18 -1.83
C ARG A 30 -42.40 15.73 -2.12
N GLY A 31 -42.66 14.42 -2.05
CA GLY A 31 -44.02 13.90 -1.89
C GLY A 31 -44.16 12.38 -1.96
N GLY A 32 -44.63 11.76 -0.87
CA GLY A 32 -45.51 10.58 -0.92
C GLY A 32 -44.92 9.18 -1.17
N SER A 33 -44.78 8.41 -0.07
CA SER A 33 -45.12 6.98 0.06
C SER A 33 -44.79 5.96 -1.05
N GLY A 34 -44.02 4.92 -0.69
CA GLY A 34 -44.10 3.59 -1.32
C GLY A 34 -42.77 3.03 -1.80
N PHE A 35 -42.01 2.37 -0.91
CA PHE A 35 -40.94 1.46 -1.33
C PHE A 35 -41.58 0.14 -1.83
N PRO A 36 -41.44 -0.24 -3.12
CA PRO A 36 -41.80 -1.57 -3.55
C PRO A 36 -40.79 -2.57 -3.01
N ARG A 37 -41.26 -3.65 -2.38
CA ARG A 37 -40.41 -4.77 -1.94
C ARG A 37 -39.80 -5.45 -3.18
N PRO A 38 -38.51 -5.81 -3.19
CA PRO A 38 -37.98 -6.69 -4.23
C PRO A 38 -38.63 -8.06 -4.10
N HIS A 39 -39.32 -8.50 -5.15
CA HIS A 39 -39.90 -9.83 -5.21
C HIS A 39 -38.80 -10.90 -5.26
N ALA A 40 -38.96 -11.97 -4.47
CA ALA A 40 -38.09 -13.12 -4.51
C ALA A 40 -38.30 -13.90 -5.83
N GLY A 41 -37.41 -13.71 -6.79
CA GLY A 41 -37.26 -14.57 -7.97
C GLY A 41 -36.45 -15.84 -7.61
N PRO A 42 -36.71 -16.98 -8.27
CA PRO A 42 -36.06 -18.25 -7.94
C PRO A 42 -34.55 -18.25 -8.24
N LEU A 43 -33.82 -19.03 -7.43
CA LEU A 43 -32.36 -19.18 -7.50
C LEU A 43 -31.89 -19.60 -8.90
N ALA A 44 -31.13 -18.73 -9.57
CA ALA A 44 -30.50 -19.05 -10.84
C ALA A 44 -29.42 -20.13 -10.66
N PHE A 45 -29.60 -21.24 -11.38
CA PHE A 45 -28.77 -22.43 -11.38
C PHE A 45 -27.33 -22.13 -11.84
N ILE A 46 -26.33 -22.26 -10.95
CA ILE A 46 -24.91 -22.09 -11.30
C ILE A 46 -24.36 -23.39 -11.91
N PRO A 47 -23.94 -23.41 -13.19
CA PRO A 47 -23.39 -24.63 -13.79
C PRO A 47 -21.99 -24.94 -13.24
N ARG A 48 -21.83 -26.11 -12.62
CA ARG A 48 -20.50 -26.64 -12.25
C ARG A 48 -19.76 -27.11 -13.50
N HIS A 49 -18.90 -26.27 -14.06
CA HIS A 49 -17.97 -26.69 -15.11
C HIS A 49 -16.95 -27.71 -14.58
N ARG A 50 -17.19 -28.99 -14.87
CA ARG A 50 -16.17 -30.06 -14.79
C ARG A 50 -15.19 -29.91 -15.95
N GLY A 51 -14.20 -29.02 -15.80
CA GLY A 51 -13.03 -28.97 -16.69
C GLY A 51 -12.13 -30.19 -16.44
N ARG A 52 -11.98 -31.06 -17.45
CA ARG A 52 -11.01 -32.17 -17.40
C ARG A 52 -9.59 -31.61 -17.40
N GLY A 53 -8.70 -32.24 -16.63
CA GLY A 53 -7.27 -31.94 -16.71
C GLY A 53 -6.68 -32.37 -18.05
N VAL A 54 -5.78 -31.54 -18.58
CA VAL A 54 -4.85 -31.91 -19.65
C VAL A 54 -3.45 -31.58 -19.14
N LEU A 55 -2.74 -32.60 -18.67
CA LEU A 55 -1.33 -32.51 -18.33
C LEU A 55 -0.52 -32.50 -19.62
N ASN A 56 -0.07 -31.31 -20.06
CA ASN A 56 0.94 -31.22 -21.11
C ASN A 56 2.34 -31.17 -20.48
N ARG A 57 3.08 -32.27 -20.66
CA ARG A 57 4.43 -32.49 -20.13
C ARG A 57 5.40 -32.61 -21.31
N GLU A 58 6.05 -31.50 -21.68
CA GLU A 58 7.24 -31.47 -22.55
C GLU A 58 8.22 -30.40 -22.02
N ARG A 59 9.46 -30.36 -22.53
CA ARG A 59 10.67 -29.97 -21.79
C ARG A 59 11.31 -28.64 -22.26
N GLY A 60 12.16 -28.06 -21.40
CA GLY A 60 13.03 -26.91 -21.70
C GLY A 60 13.10 -25.96 -20.49
N SER A 61 13.92 -26.15 -19.46
CA SER A 61 15.39 -26.30 -19.41
C SER A 61 16.16 -25.00 -19.69
N LEU A 62 16.97 -24.62 -18.70
CA LEU A 62 17.96 -23.52 -18.68
C LEU A 62 17.43 -22.07 -18.61
N LEU A 63 17.49 -21.48 -17.40
CA LEU A 63 18.33 -20.31 -17.07
C LEU A 63 18.23 -19.95 -15.57
N GLY A 64 19.38 -19.80 -14.90
CA GLY A 64 19.53 -18.89 -13.73
C GLY A 64 19.05 -19.34 -12.34
N ALA A 65 19.40 -20.55 -11.88
CA ALA A 65 19.18 -20.95 -10.48
C ALA A 65 20.34 -20.53 -9.53
N ASP A 66 20.70 -19.23 -9.52
CA ASP A 66 21.88 -18.70 -8.81
C ASP A 66 21.57 -17.50 -7.89
N SER A 67 20.52 -17.62 -7.06
CA SER A 67 20.26 -16.69 -5.94
C SER A 67 19.88 -17.42 -4.65
N CYS A 68 20.64 -18.47 -4.32
CA CYS A 68 20.56 -19.09 -3.00
C CYS A 68 21.12 -18.12 -1.92
N PRO A 69 20.37 -17.80 -0.84
CA PRO A 69 20.75 -16.76 0.12
C PRO A 69 21.87 -17.14 1.11
N GLU A 70 22.54 -18.28 0.94
CA GLU A 70 23.63 -18.72 1.84
C GLU A 70 24.88 -17.80 1.83
N ARG A 71 25.01 -16.87 0.88
CA ARG A 71 26.18 -15.97 0.79
C ARG A 71 26.17 -14.74 1.70
N LEU A 72 25.07 -14.42 2.41
CA LEU A 72 25.00 -13.23 3.27
C LEU A 72 25.54 -13.41 4.70
N GLY A 73 26.10 -14.59 5.04
CA GLY A 73 26.88 -14.77 6.28
C GLY A 73 26.09 -14.71 7.59
N LEU A 74 24.76 -14.54 7.53
CA LEU A 74 23.85 -14.58 8.68
C LEU A 74 23.75 -16.01 9.23
N ARG A 75 24.67 -16.35 10.14
CA ARG A 75 24.60 -17.55 10.98
C ARG A 75 23.22 -17.63 11.64
N ARG A 76 22.66 -18.84 11.76
CA ARG A 76 21.40 -19.12 12.47
C ARG A 76 21.36 -18.41 13.83
N LEU A 77 20.68 -17.27 13.90
CA LEU A 77 20.29 -16.65 15.16
C LEU A 77 19.16 -17.52 15.75
N ARG A 78 19.49 -18.31 16.78
CA ARG A 78 18.48 -18.97 17.62
C ARG A 78 18.00 -17.94 18.63
N VAL A 79 16.85 -17.33 18.37
CA VAL A 79 16.19 -16.45 19.33
C VAL A 79 15.43 -17.30 20.35
N SER A 80 15.65 -17.02 21.64
CA SER A 80 14.94 -17.67 22.75
C SER A 80 13.63 -16.94 23.04
N ARG A 81 12.50 -17.66 22.96
CA ARG A 81 11.15 -17.09 22.90
C ARG A 81 10.47 -16.96 24.26
N ALA A 82 9.89 -15.79 24.53
CA ALA A 82 8.86 -15.57 25.56
C ALA A 82 7.74 -14.69 24.97
N PRO A 83 6.44 -15.00 25.16
CA PRO A 83 5.36 -14.17 24.66
C PRO A 83 5.05 -13.03 25.66
N GLY A 84 5.19 -11.78 25.23
CA GLY A 84 4.89 -10.60 26.04
C GLY A 84 4.27 -9.49 25.19
N SER A 85 3.01 -9.16 25.48
CA SER A 85 2.26 -8.10 24.83
C SER A 85 2.79 -6.71 25.17
N GLY A 86 3.03 -5.86 24.16
CA GLY A 86 3.13 -4.40 24.35
C GLY A 86 4.30 -3.88 25.20
N GLY A 87 5.45 -4.56 25.18
CA GLY A 87 6.69 -4.10 25.81
C GLY A 87 7.54 -3.16 24.93
N PRO A 88 8.63 -2.58 25.46
CA PRO A 88 9.64 -1.85 24.69
C PRO A 88 10.28 -2.74 23.60
N SER A 89 11.05 -2.14 22.68
CA SER A 89 11.76 -2.88 21.63
C SER A 89 12.55 -4.03 22.21
N SER A 90 12.24 -5.25 21.77
CA SER A 90 13.10 -6.38 22.05
C SER A 90 14.41 -6.18 21.28
N PRO A 91 15.58 -6.63 21.80
CA PRO A 91 16.83 -6.57 21.03
C PRO A 91 16.72 -7.25 19.66
N ASP A 92 15.86 -8.27 19.54
CA ASP A 92 15.57 -8.95 18.28
C ASP A 92 14.83 -8.04 17.27
N ASP A 93 13.96 -7.13 17.73
CA ASP A 93 13.25 -6.18 16.86
C ASP A 93 14.22 -5.22 16.16
N GLU A 94 15.28 -4.79 16.85
CA GLU A 94 16.32 -3.94 16.26
C GLU A 94 17.15 -4.71 15.23
N VAL A 95 17.48 -5.98 15.48
CA VAL A 95 18.20 -6.84 14.51
C VAL A 95 17.39 -7.02 13.22
N PHE A 96 16.09 -7.32 13.31
CA PHE A 96 15.26 -7.45 12.12
C PHE A 96 15.00 -6.11 11.42
N MET A 97 14.90 -5.00 12.16
CA MET A 97 14.83 -3.66 11.57
C MET A 97 16.13 -3.24 10.87
N GLN A 98 17.30 -3.62 11.40
CA GLN A 98 18.59 -3.43 10.71
C GLN A 98 18.66 -4.22 9.39
N HIS A 99 18.05 -5.42 9.32
CA HIS A 99 17.93 -6.15 8.06
C HIS A 99 17.00 -5.43 7.08
N ALA A 100 15.84 -4.94 7.53
CA ALA A 100 14.96 -4.11 6.72
C ALA A 100 15.64 -2.81 6.22
N LEU A 101 16.50 -2.18 7.04
CA LEU A 101 17.31 -1.03 6.66
C LEU A 101 18.36 -1.35 5.57
N GLN A 102 18.91 -2.56 5.55
CA GLN A 102 19.82 -2.98 4.47
C GLN A 102 19.06 -3.06 3.13
N LEU A 103 17.88 -3.67 3.12
CA LEU A 103 16.98 -3.74 1.95
C LEU A 103 16.50 -2.35 1.51
N ALA A 104 16.22 -1.44 2.45
CA ALA A 104 15.90 -0.04 2.15
C ALA A 104 17.06 0.69 1.47
N ARG A 105 18.31 0.46 1.92
CA ARG A 105 19.52 1.01 1.29
C ARG A 105 19.78 0.39 -0.10
N GLU A 106 19.30 -0.82 -0.38
CA GLU A 106 19.33 -1.42 -1.72
C GLU A 106 18.34 -0.75 -2.67
N ALA A 107 17.09 -0.55 -2.24
CA ALA A 107 16.10 0.22 -3.01
C ALA A 107 16.63 1.62 -3.34
N GLY A 108 17.15 2.36 -2.35
CA GLY A 108 17.72 3.69 -2.56
C GLY A 108 18.88 3.72 -3.58
N ARG A 109 19.75 2.69 -3.58
CA ARG A 109 20.82 2.51 -4.58
C ARG A 109 20.26 2.25 -5.99
N ASN A 110 19.15 1.53 -6.08
CA ASN A 110 18.44 1.25 -7.34
C ASN A 110 17.51 2.40 -7.78
N ARG A 111 17.56 3.56 -7.11
CA ARG A 111 16.75 4.78 -7.37
C ARG A 111 15.26 4.65 -7.00
N GLU A 112 14.92 3.59 -6.28
CA GLU A 112 13.60 3.36 -5.66
C GLU A 112 13.47 4.14 -4.34
N ILE A 113 12.24 4.35 -3.86
CA ILE A 113 12.01 4.90 -2.52
C ILE A 113 12.65 3.94 -1.49
N PRO A 114 13.47 4.41 -0.52
CA PRO A 114 14.24 3.55 0.37
C PRO A 114 13.36 2.97 1.49
N VAL A 115 12.47 2.06 1.13
CA VAL A 115 11.68 1.25 2.06
C VAL A 115 12.09 -0.21 1.91
N GLY A 116 12.35 -0.86 3.04
CA GLY A 116 12.65 -2.28 3.14
C GLY A 116 11.76 -2.92 4.21
N ALA A 117 11.49 -4.21 4.05
CA ALA A 117 10.64 -4.98 4.93
C ALA A 117 11.10 -6.45 5.00
N VAL A 118 10.93 -7.06 6.16
CA VAL A 118 11.22 -8.49 6.38
C VAL A 118 10.09 -9.15 7.17
N VAL A 119 9.74 -10.38 6.82
CA VAL A 119 8.76 -11.21 7.53
C VAL A 119 9.50 -12.32 8.26
N VAL A 120 9.23 -12.44 9.56
CA VAL A 120 9.90 -13.38 10.48
C VAL A 120 8.88 -14.38 11.02
N ASP A 121 9.22 -15.67 11.00
CA ASP A 121 8.41 -16.76 11.55
C ASP A 121 8.45 -16.83 13.09
N GLU A 122 7.65 -17.73 13.66
CA GLU A 122 7.54 -17.87 15.12
C GLU A 122 8.77 -18.55 15.79
N ASP A 123 9.74 -19.00 14.99
CA ASP A 123 11.04 -19.55 15.41
C ASP A 123 12.18 -18.53 15.23
N GLY A 124 11.88 -17.28 14.84
CA GLY A 124 12.86 -16.22 14.62
C GLY A 124 13.60 -16.28 13.28
N ARG A 125 13.09 -17.04 12.29
CA ARG A 125 13.69 -17.10 10.95
C ARG A 125 13.06 -16.08 10.02
N VAL A 126 13.88 -15.37 9.27
CA VAL A 126 13.41 -14.58 8.13
C VAL A 126 12.88 -15.53 7.06
N VAL A 127 11.61 -15.37 6.69
CA VAL A 127 10.92 -16.20 5.69
C VAL A 127 10.55 -15.42 4.43
N GLY A 128 10.61 -14.09 4.45
CA GLY A 128 10.43 -13.27 3.25
C GLY A 128 11.06 -11.89 3.38
N ASP A 129 11.86 -11.52 2.38
CA ASP A 129 12.46 -10.21 2.24
C ASP A 129 11.72 -9.38 1.19
N GLY A 130 11.70 -8.07 1.36
CA GLY A 130 11.13 -7.13 0.41
C GLY A 130 11.77 -5.76 0.48
N ARG A 131 11.85 -5.10 -0.68
CA ARG A 131 12.22 -3.70 -0.83
C ARG A 131 11.28 -3.04 -1.84
N ASN A 132 11.21 -1.71 -1.85
CA ASN A 132 10.46 -1.03 -2.91
C ASN A 132 11.07 -1.37 -4.29
N ALA A 133 10.19 -1.69 -5.23
CA ALA A 133 10.54 -2.09 -6.60
C ALA A 133 9.45 -1.63 -7.61
N THR A 134 8.81 -0.49 -7.34
CA THR A 134 7.69 0.06 -8.13
C THR A 134 8.10 0.44 -9.55
N GLU A 135 9.23 1.13 -9.69
CA GLU A 135 9.80 1.54 -10.98
C GLU A 135 10.49 0.34 -11.66
N GLU A 136 11.18 -0.50 -10.88
CA GLU A 136 11.92 -1.67 -11.35
C GLU A 136 11.00 -2.75 -11.95
N LEU A 137 9.83 -2.98 -11.35
CA LEU A 137 8.86 -4.00 -11.80
C LEU A 137 7.67 -3.41 -12.58
N LEU A 138 7.58 -2.08 -12.68
CA LEU A 138 6.42 -1.36 -13.22
C LEU A 138 5.09 -1.76 -12.55
N ASP A 139 5.16 -2.15 -11.27
CA ASP A 139 4.02 -2.60 -10.44
C ASP A 139 3.75 -1.58 -9.32
N PRO A 140 2.63 -0.82 -9.36
CA PRO A 140 2.27 0.12 -8.30
C PRO A 140 2.01 -0.55 -6.94
N SER A 141 1.88 -1.89 -6.90
CA SER A 141 1.77 -2.69 -5.68
C SER A 141 3.09 -3.29 -5.18
N ALA A 142 4.23 -3.05 -5.85
CA ALA A 142 5.55 -3.56 -5.46
C ALA A 142 6.22 -2.75 -4.32
N HIS A 143 5.41 -2.40 -3.31
CA HIS A 143 5.89 -1.87 -2.03
C HIS A 143 6.55 -2.98 -1.21
N ALA A 144 7.53 -2.59 -0.38
CA ALA A 144 8.36 -3.53 0.39
C ALA A 144 7.53 -4.54 1.20
N GLU A 145 6.46 -4.09 1.88
CA GLU A 145 5.61 -4.93 2.73
C GLU A 145 4.90 -6.01 1.90
N LEU A 146 4.33 -5.65 0.75
CA LEU A 146 3.64 -6.59 -0.12
C LEU A 146 4.61 -7.55 -0.80
N VAL A 147 5.80 -7.10 -1.18
CA VAL A 147 6.88 -7.96 -1.70
C VAL A 147 7.30 -8.99 -0.64
N ALA A 148 7.55 -8.55 0.60
CA ALA A 148 7.96 -9.42 1.70
C ALA A 148 6.86 -10.43 2.09
N ILE A 149 5.59 -10.00 2.18
CA ILE A 149 4.42 -10.86 2.43
C ILE A 149 4.28 -11.91 1.32
N ARG A 150 4.39 -11.51 0.04
CA ARG A 150 4.33 -12.42 -1.12
C ARG A 150 5.51 -13.41 -1.11
N ALA A 151 6.71 -12.99 -0.70
CA ALA A 151 7.88 -13.86 -0.54
C ALA A 151 7.65 -14.89 0.58
N ALA A 152 7.25 -14.44 1.78
CA ALA A 152 6.99 -15.30 2.92
C ALA A 152 5.91 -16.34 2.66
N ALA A 153 4.80 -15.98 1.99
CA ALA A 153 3.77 -16.93 1.59
C ALA A 153 4.30 -18.06 0.68
N ARG A 154 5.27 -17.76 -0.20
CA ARG A 154 5.94 -18.74 -1.06
C ARG A 154 6.90 -19.62 -0.27
N THR A 155 7.76 -19.03 0.57
CA THR A 155 8.73 -19.76 1.42
C THR A 155 8.03 -20.74 2.38
N LEU A 156 6.91 -20.31 2.97
CA LEU A 156 6.10 -21.13 3.87
C LEU A 156 5.22 -22.16 3.15
N GLY A 157 5.08 -22.07 1.82
CA GLY A 157 4.15 -22.88 1.02
C GLY A 157 2.66 -22.66 1.36
N SER A 158 2.34 -21.65 2.16
CA SER A 158 1.01 -21.40 2.71
C SER A 158 0.87 -19.92 3.11
N TRP A 159 -0.21 -19.27 2.66
CA TRP A 159 -0.55 -17.92 3.09
C TRP A 159 -1.13 -17.90 4.51
N GLN A 160 -1.75 -19.00 4.97
CA GLN A 160 -2.34 -19.07 6.32
C GLN A 160 -1.28 -19.05 7.42
N LEU A 161 -0.06 -19.54 7.16
CA LEU A 161 1.04 -19.55 8.14
C LEU A 161 1.56 -18.14 8.46
N LEU A 162 1.28 -17.14 7.61
CA LEU A 162 1.57 -15.74 7.90
C LEU A 162 0.87 -15.23 9.16
N ALA A 163 -0.24 -15.85 9.58
CA ALA A 163 -0.95 -15.51 10.81
C ALA A 163 -0.16 -15.73 12.11
N ARG A 164 1.05 -16.29 12.01
CA ARG A 164 2.02 -16.48 13.11
C ARG A 164 3.27 -15.61 12.98
N CYS A 165 3.40 -14.90 11.88
CA CYS A 165 4.60 -14.14 11.54
C CYS A 165 4.53 -12.69 12.03
N THR A 166 5.71 -12.08 12.21
CA THR A 166 5.89 -10.65 12.44
C THR A 166 6.43 -9.99 11.17
N LEU A 167 5.87 -8.85 10.78
CA LEU A 167 6.42 -8.01 9.71
C LEU A 167 7.20 -6.84 10.32
N TYR A 168 8.43 -6.64 9.87
CA TYR A 168 9.25 -5.46 10.15
C TYR A 168 9.33 -4.61 8.89
N VAL A 169 9.17 -3.29 9.00
CA VAL A 169 9.26 -2.35 7.85
C VAL A 169 9.85 -1.01 8.27
N THR A 170 10.72 -0.42 7.44
CA THR A 170 11.42 0.83 7.82
C THR A 170 10.50 2.05 7.92
N LEU A 171 9.36 2.05 7.23
CA LEU A 171 8.40 3.16 7.16
C LEU A 171 7.00 2.68 7.51
N GLU A 172 6.21 3.51 8.18
CA GLU A 172 4.79 3.24 8.50
C GLU A 172 4.00 2.83 7.23
N PRO A 173 3.32 1.67 7.25
CA PRO A 173 2.61 1.14 6.09
C PRO A 173 1.57 2.10 5.53
N CYS A 174 1.46 2.15 4.20
CA CYS A 174 0.39 2.89 3.53
C CYS A 174 -0.94 2.11 3.54
N PRO A 175 -2.10 2.72 3.20
CA PRO A 175 -3.41 2.04 3.21
C PRO A 175 -3.47 0.73 2.43
N MET A 176 -2.77 0.65 1.29
CA MET A 176 -2.67 -0.56 0.48
C MET A 176 -1.93 -1.67 1.23
N CYS A 177 -0.77 -1.35 1.80
CA CYS A 177 0.04 -2.30 2.57
C CYS A 177 -0.66 -2.71 3.86
N ALA A 178 -1.31 -1.78 4.56
CA ALA A 178 -2.15 -2.06 5.72
C ALA A 178 -3.31 -3.01 5.38
N GLY A 179 -3.99 -2.81 4.24
CA GLY A 179 -4.97 -3.76 3.72
C GLY A 179 -4.36 -5.15 3.48
N GLY A 180 -3.17 -5.22 2.88
CA GLY A 180 -2.43 -6.47 2.68
C GLY A 180 -2.02 -7.18 3.98
N ILE A 181 -1.61 -6.43 5.00
CA ILE A 181 -1.31 -6.90 6.36
C ILE A 181 -2.55 -7.56 6.99
N LEU A 182 -3.70 -6.88 6.93
CA LEU A 182 -4.96 -7.39 7.49
C LEU A 182 -5.45 -8.65 6.75
N GLN A 183 -5.33 -8.68 5.41
CA GLN A 183 -5.72 -9.85 4.60
C GLN A 183 -4.76 -11.04 4.74
N SER A 184 -3.47 -10.80 4.95
CA SER A 184 -2.48 -11.84 5.31
C SER A 184 -2.55 -12.27 6.78
N ARG A 185 -3.31 -11.55 7.61
CA ARG A 185 -3.61 -11.86 9.02
C ARG A 185 -2.37 -11.89 9.93
N LEU A 186 -1.30 -11.20 9.55
CA LEU A 186 -0.04 -11.11 10.33
C LEU A 186 -0.32 -10.88 11.82
N ARG A 187 0.43 -11.54 12.69
CA ARG A 187 0.20 -11.46 14.15
C ARG A 187 0.61 -10.10 14.71
N ARG A 188 1.71 -9.56 14.18
CA ARG A 188 2.40 -8.36 14.66
C ARG A 188 3.04 -7.61 13.49
N VAL A 189 3.02 -6.28 13.57
CA VAL A 189 3.73 -5.36 12.67
C VAL A 189 4.60 -4.45 13.52
N VAL A 190 5.86 -4.31 13.13
CA VAL A 190 6.83 -3.42 13.73
C VAL A 190 7.31 -2.47 12.64
N TYR A 191 7.26 -1.16 12.87
CA TYR A 191 7.81 -0.20 11.93
C TYR A 191 8.71 0.85 12.58
N GLY A 192 9.62 1.39 11.78
CA GLY A 192 10.55 2.44 12.19
C GLY A 192 9.92 3.83 12.16
N ALA A 193 10.14 4.56 11.08
CA ALA A 193 9.69 5.95 10.97
C ALA A 193 8.20 6.08 10.63
N LYS A 194 7.55 7.12 11.18
CA LYS A 194 6.19 7.54 10.76
C LYS A 194 6.15 8.03 9.31
N ASN A 195 4.98 7.95 8.69
CA ASN A 195 4.71 8.40 7.32
C ASN A 195 3.62 9.50 7.33
N PRO A 196 3.99 10.79 7.54
CA PRO A 196 3.03 11.87 7.78
C PRO A 196 2.02 12.11 6.64
N LEU A 197 2.35 11.70 5.41
CA LEU A 197 1.52 11.96 4.23
C LEU A 197 0.58 10.81 3.89
N LEU A 198 1.01 9.57 4.08
CA LEU A 198 0.33 8.37 3.57
C LEU A 198 0.27 7.21 4.58
N GLY A 199 0.65 7.41 5.85
CA GLY A 199 0.65 6.36 6.87
C GLY A 199 -0.75 5.90 7.29
N ALA A 200 -0.92 4.60 7.52
CA ALA A 200 -2.18 3.96 7.90
C ALA A 200 -2.25 3.49 9.37
N ASP A 201 -1.30 3.89 10.23
CA ASP A 201 -1.32 3.71 11.69
C ASP A 201 -1.55 5.05 12.42
N GLY A 202 -2.42 5.89 11.86
CA GLY A 202 -2.87 7.15 12.44
C GLY A 202 -2.38 8.42 11.74
N SER A 203 -1.36 8.37 10.88
CA SER A 203 -0.83 9.60 10.24
C SER A 203 -1.75 10.18 9.17
N TRP A 204 -2.22 9.39 8.21
CA TRP A 204 -3.20 9.80 7.18
C TRP A 204 -4.54 9.07 7.34
N ALA A 205 -4.47 7.77 7.59
CA ALA A 205 -5.59 6.92 7.98
C ALA A 205 -5.22 6.12 9.24
N SER A 206 -6.21 5.58 9.94
CA SER A 206 -5.99 4.48 10.89
C SER A 206 -6.69 3.25 10.32
N LEU A 207 -5.94 2.18 10.04
CA LEU A 207 -6.48 0.89 9.59
C LEU A 207 -6.00 -0.27 10.46
N LEU A 208 -4.82 -0.14 11.07
CA LEU A 208 -4.21 -1.21 11.87
C LEU A 208 -4.70 -1.20 13.33
N ARG A 209 -4.93 -0.02 13.91
CA ARG A 209 -5.49 0.16 15.26
C ARG A 209 -7.00 0.33 15.20
N ALA A 210 -7.72 -0.75 15.51
CA ALA A 210 -9.18 -0.72 15.59
C ALA A 210 -9.66 -0.42 17.01
N GLY A 211 -10.83 0.20 17.14
CA GLY A 211 -11.42 0.58 18.43
C GLY A 211 -10.89 1.89 19.03
N GLU A 212 -9.63 2.26 18.77
CA GLU A 212 -9.12 3.61 19.06
C GLU A 212 -9.75 4.64 18.11
N SER A 213 -10.20 5.79 18.63
CA SER A 213 -10.53 6.90 17.75
C SER A 213 -9.24 7.41 17.12
N ALA A 214 -9.23 7.60 15.79
CA ALA A 214 -8.06 8.09 15.10
C ALA A 214 -7.76 9.53 15.58
N ALA A 215 -6.80 9.67 16.48
CA ALA A 215 -6.43 10.93 17.11
C ALA A 215 -5.73 11.85 16.10
N ALA A 216 -6.54 12.64 15.38
CA ALA A 216 -6.17 13.88 14.68
C ALA A 216 -4.81 13.89 13.95
N GLY A 217 -4.59 12.90 13.07
CA GLY A 217 -3.64 13.06 11.97
C GLY A 217 -4.13 14.19 11.05
N SER A 218 -3.53 15.38 11.21
CA SER A 218 -3.99 16.69 10.72
C SER A 218 -5.15 17.34 11.49
N ALA A 219 -5.03 18.65 11.76
CA ALA A 219 -6.01 19.45 12.51
C ALA A 219 -7.34 19.70 11.75
N ASP A 220 -7.40 19.33 10.47
CA ASP A 220 -8.57 19.48 9.59
C ASP A 220 -9.36 18.16 9.41
N ALA A 221 -8.82 17.04 9.94
CA ALA A 221 -9.51 15.76 9.95
C ALA A 221 -10.56 15.72 11.06
N GLY A 222 -11.80 16.10 10.73
CA GLY A 222 -12.97 15.97 11.61
C GLY A 222 -13.15 14.55 12.17
N PRO A 223 -13.91 14.39 13.27
CA PRO A 223 -13.94 13.15 14.06
C PRO A 223 -14.36 11.94 13.23
N ARG A 224 -13.40 11.05 12.97
CA ARG A 224 -13.64 9.78 12.28
C ARG A 224 -14.20 8.76 13.28
N ALA A 225 -15.29 8.10 12.90
CA ALA A 225 -15.82 6.98 13.69
C ALA A 225 -14.75 5.88 13.81
N PRO A 226 -14.60 5.25 15.00
CA PRO A 226 -13.61 4.19 15.19
C PRO A 226 -13.94 3.02 14.26
N LEU A 227 -12.92 2.52 13.57
CA LEU A 227 -13.08 1.38 12.68
C LEU A 227 -13.28 0.10 13.50
N ARG A 228 -14.13 -0.78 12.97
CA ARG A 228 -14.37 -2.11 13.55
C ARG A 228 -13.09 -2.96 13.41
N PRO A 229 -12.72 -3.76 14.42
CA PRO A 229 -11.63 -4.72 14.31
C PRO A 229 -11.82 -5.65 13.10
N HIS A 230 -10.70 -5.98 12.45
CA HIS A 230 -10.73 -6.91 11.33
C HIS A 230 -11.15 -8.31 11.82
N PRO A 231 -12.17 -8.95 11.23
CA PRO A 231 -12.82 -10.13 11.81
C PRO A 231 -11.92 -11.37 11.92
N PHE A 232 -10.76 -11.37 11.27
CA PHE A 232 -9.81 -12.49 11.29
C PHE A 232 -8.46 -12.17 11.95
N CYS A 233 -8.24 -10.93 12.40
CA CYS A 233 -7.09 -10.54 13.20
C CYS A 233 -7.46 -9.37 14.13
N PRO A 234 -8.38 -9.58 15.09
CA PRO A 234 -8.79 -8.53 16.04
C PRO A 234 -7.64 -8.09 16.96
N ASP A 235 -6.71 -9.00 17.24
CA ASP A 235 -5.59 -8.80 18.17
C ASP A 235 -4.28 -8.37 17.48
N LEU A 236 -4.35 -7.75 16.29
CA LEU A 236 -3.15 -7.31 15.55
C LEU A 236 -2.29 -6.37 16.42
N GLU A 237 -1.07 -6.80 16.72
CA GLU A 237 -0.12 -5.98 17.49
C GLU A 237 0.65 -5.04 16.56
N VAL A 238 0.66 -3.74 16.89
CA VAL A 238 1.40 -2.73 16.12
C VAL A 238 2.39 -2.01 17.03
N HIS A 239 3.67 -2.10 16.69
CA HIS A 239 4.77 -1.42 17.37
C HIS A 239 5.44 -0.41 16.43
N ALA A 240 5.75 0.77 16.95
CA ALA A 240 6.26 1.91 16.18
C ALA A 240 7.57 2.42 16.80
N GLY A 241 8.41 3.08 16.00
CA GLY A 241 9.58 3.81 16.50
C GLY A 241 10.89 3.02 16.52
N VAL A 242 10.90 1.74 16.13
CA VAL A 242 12.11 0.90 16.17
C VAL A 242 13.14 1.40 15.16
N LEU A 243 14.28 1.91 15.63
CA LEU A 243 15.29 2.59 14.81
C LEU A 243 14.72 3.74 13.94
N GLU A 244 13.72 4.48 14.45
CA GLU A 244 13.07 5.58 13.74
C GLU A 244 14.05 6.60 13.17
N GLY A 245 15.09 6.98 13.91
CA GLY A 245 16.10 7.93 13.46
C GLY A 245 16.81 7.48 12.18
N GLU A 246 17.28 6.23 12.12
CA GLU A 246 17.95 5.66 10.95
C GLU A 246 17.00 5.53 9.76
N CYS A 247 15.75 5.12 10.02
CA CYS A 247 14.72 4.96 9.00
C CYS A 247 14.33 6.33 8.38
N ALA A 248 14.20 7.36 9.21
CA ALA A 248 13.91 8.71 8.77
C ALA A 248 15.09 9.33 8.00
N GLU A 249 16.34 9.11 8.44
CA GLU A 249 17.52 9.60 7.72
C GLU A 249 17.68 8.94 6.34
N ALA A 250 17.42 7.64 6.19
CA ALA A 250 17.46 6.97 4.89
C ALA A 250 16.52 7.65 3.85
N MET A 251 15.29 7.99 4.28
CA MET A 251 14.33 8.74 3.45
C MET A 251 14.82 10.18 3.15
N LYS A 252 15.29 10.92 4.17
CA LYS A 252 15.81 12.29 3.98
C LYS A 252 17.01 12.33 3.04
N GLU A 253 17.92 11.36 3.16
CA GLU A 253 19.11 11.23 2.32
C GLU A 253 18.73 10.98 0.86
N PHE A 254 17.86 10.01 0.60
CA PHE A 254 17.39 9.72 -0.76
C PHE A 254 16.78 10.96 -1.44
N PHE A 255 15.89 11.68 -0.75
CA PHE A 255 15.30 12.89 -1.33
C PHE A 255 16.28 14.07 -1.43
N ARG A 256 17.28 14.15 -0.55
CA ARG A 256 18.39 15.11 -0.65
C ARG A 256 19.23 14.84 -1.90
N GLU A 257 19.60 13.59 -2.16
CA GLU A 257 20.35 13.20 -3.36
C GLU A 257 19.50 13.33 -4.65
N ARG A 258 18.21 12.97 -4.61
CA ARG A 258 17.28 13.18 -5.73
C ARG A 258 17.15 14.67 -6.09
N ARG A 259 17.06 15.57 -5.09
CA ARG A 259 17.04 17.02 -5.34
C ARG A 259 18.38 17.54 -5.88
N LYS A 260 19.52 17.11 -5.33
CA LYS A 260 20.84 17.47 -5.87
C LYS A 260 20.96 17.09 -7.34
N ARG A 261 20.54 15.88 -7.73
CA ARG A 261 20.55 15.40 -9.11
C ARG A 261 19.58 16.16 -10.02
N ALA A 262 18.38 16.50 -9.54
CA ALA A 262 17.43 17.32 -10.31
C ALA A 262 17.88 18.78 -10.46
N ALA A 263 18.68 19.32 -9.53
CA ALA A 263 19.31 20.63 -9.63
C ALA A 263 20.64 20.61 -10.41
N TRP A 264 21.19 19.42 -10.69
CA TRP A 264 22.45 19.20 -11.39
C TRP A 264 22.17 18.67 -12.80
N GLU A 265 21.88 19.59 -13.72
CA GLU A 265 21.99 19.35 -15.17
C GLU A 265 23.16 20.13 -15.78
N PRO A 266 24.42 19.66 -15.66
CA PRO A 266 25.49 20.08 -16.56
C PRO A 266 25.45 19.21 -17.81
N GLY A 267 24.68 19.66 -18.79
CA GLY A 267 24.64 19.09 -20.13
C GLY A 267 23.65 17.94 -20.30
N ALA A 268 22.50 18.26 -20.91
CA ALA A 268 21.93 17.34 -21.89
C ALA A 268 23.04 16.94 -22.86
N ASP A 269 23.29 15.64 -23.02
CA ASP A 269 24.52 15.17 -23.64
C ASP A 269 24.55 15.52 -25.13
N GLY A 270 25.60 16.24 -25.53
CA GLY A 270 25.78 16.81 -26.86
C GLY A 270 26.03 15.78 -27.96
N ARG A 271 25.13 14.82 -28.15
CA ARG A 271 24.98 14.04 -29.39
C ARG A 271 24.34 14.91 -30.47
N GLY A 272 25.04 15.97 -30.83
CA GLY A 272 24.96 16.52 -32.18
C GLY A 272 25.85 15.66 -33.08
N LYS A 273 25.29 14.62 -33.69
CA LYS A 273 25.74 13.93 -34.92
C LYS A 273 24.69 12.93 -35.38
#